data_AF-A0A0F9SEQ5-F1
#
_entry.id   AF-A0A0F9SEQ5-F1
#
_cell.length_a   1.000
_cell.length_b   1.000
_cell.length_c   1.000
_cell.angle_alpha   90.00
_cell.angle_beta   90.00
_cell.angle_gamma   90.00
#
_symmetry.space_group_name_H-M   'P 1'
#
loop_
_entity.id
_entity.type
_entity.pdbx_description
1 polymer ?
#
loop_
_entity_poly.entity_id
_entity_poly.type
_entity_poly.pdbx_seq_one_letter_code
_entity_poly.pdbx_strand_id
1 'polypeptide(L)'
;MPVGEQYSCDNSGNRVPAVVEASDPVAASGITLTITTSGTDYTQTLVAGQMYVITFVGTAGKVMLAGITGVTSTAANVEWIFMANVNYIFRMPFGKTTLYFEANESSTVAYVRKLAE
;
A
#
# COMPACT_ATOMS: atom_id res chain seq x y z
N MET A 1 -22.61 -27.96 -13.06
CA MET A 1 -22.80 -26.81 -12.16
C MET A 1 -23.25 -25.63 -13.01
N PRO A 2 -24.13 -24.74 -12.53
CA PRO A 2 -24.67 -23.66 -13.37
C PRO A 2 -23.57 -22.72 -13.83
N VAL A 3 -23.60 -22.36 -15.11
CA VAL A 3 -22.69 -21.44 -15.80
C VAL A 3 -23.14 -20.01 -15.48
N GLY A 4 -22.32 -19.20 -14.80
CA GLY A 4 -22.59 -17.76 -14.76
C GLY A 4 -22.04 -16.88 -13.62
N GLU A 5 -21.43 -17.41 -12.56
CA GLU A 5 -21.00 -16.55 -11.45
C GLU A 5 -19.48 -16.31 -11.44
N GLN A 6 -19.05 -15.06 -11.63
CA GLN A 6 -17.68 -14.59 -11.39
C GLN A 6 -17.56 -14.18 -9.91
N TYR A 7 -16.81 -14.93 -9.11
CA TYR A 7 -16.45 -14.57 -7.74
C TYR A 7 -14.97 -14.23 -7.65
N SER A 8 -14.60 -13.40 -6.67
CA SER A 8 -13.20 -13.28 -6.25
C SER A 8 -12.81 -14.55 -5.47
N CYS A 9 -11.65 -15.14 -5.77
CA CYS A 9 -11.12 -16.30 -5.05
C CYS A 9 -9.67 -16.08 -4.63
N ASP A 10 -9.28 -16.68 -3.50
CA ASP A 10 -7.88 -16.73 -3.08
C ASP A 10 -7.07 -17.76 -3.90
N ASN A 11 -5.75 -17.79 -3.72
CA ASN A 11 -4.84 -18.78 -4.31
C ASN A 11 -5.14 -20.26 -3.97
N SER A 12 -6.05 -20.53 -3.03
CA SER A 12 -6.52 -21.88 -2.67
C SER A 12 -7.91 -22.19 -3.24
N GLY A 13 -8.48 -21.29 -4.05
CA GLY A 13 -9.80 -21.44 -4.66
C GLY A 13 -10.97 -21.17 -3.72
N ASN A 14 -10.73 -20.63 -2.52
CA ASN A 14 -11.79 -20.26 -1.60
C ASN A 14 -12.44 -18.96 -2.08
N ARG A 15 -13.78 -18.90 -1.99
CA ARG A 15 -14.52 -17.66 -2.26
C ARG A 15 -14.11 -16.61 -1.25
N VAL A 16 -13.70 -15.44 -1.72
CA VAL A 16 -13.46 -14.28 -0.85
C VAL A 16 -14.51 -13.21 -1.13
N PRO A 17 -14.95 -12.45 -0.10
CA PRO A 17 -15.81 -11.30 -0.30
C PRO A 17 -15.18 -10.33 -1.32
N ALA A 18 -16.00 -9.66 -2.14
CA ALA A 18 -15.56 -8.60 -3.05
C ALA A 18 -15.25 -7.29 -2.29
N VAL A 19 -14.48 -7.39 -1.21
CA VAL A 19 -14.08 -6.26 -0.37
C VAL A 19 -12.59 -6.04 -0.60
N VAL A 20 -12.14 -4.78 -0.75
CA VAL A 20 -10.72 -4.41 -0.95
C VAL A 20 -9.79 -4.98 0.15
N GLU A 21 -10.35 -5.36 1.30
CA GLU A 21 -9.67 -6.02 2.40
C GLU A 21 -9.28 -7.47 2.10
N ALA A 22 -9.98 -8.14 1.18
CA ALA A 22 -9.61 -9.44 0.64
C ALA A 22 -8.51 -9.27 -0.42
N SER A 23 -7.33 -8.89 0.05
CA SER A 23 -6.10 -8.94 -0.75
C SER A 23 -5.49 -10.33 -0.68
N ASP A 24 -4.87 -10.79 -1.78
CA ASP A 24 -4.10 -12.05 -1.83
C ASP A 24 -2.59 -11.71 -1.84
N PRO A 25 -1.99 -11.44 -0.66
CA PRO A 25 -0.60 -11.07 -0.58
C PRO A 25 0.32 -12.29 -0.75
N VAL A 26 1.46 -12.08 -1.40
CA VAL A 26 2.55 -13.06 -1.44
C VAL A 26 3.07 -13.30 -0.02
N ALA A 27 3.11 -14.56 0.41
CA ALA A 27 3.61 -14.95 1.72
C ALA A 27 5.04 -14.40 1.96
N ALA A 28 5.31 -13.95 3.20
CA ALA A 28 6.58 -13.36 3.61
C ALA A 28 7.03 -12.09 2.82
N SER A 29 6.14 -11.46 2.06
CA SER A 29 6.43 -10.19 1.36
C SER A 29 6.17 -8.91 2.19
N GLY A 30 5.81 -9.08 3.46
CA GLY A 30 5.44 -7.99 4.34
C GLY A 30 6.61 -7.06 4.65
N ILE A 31 6.38 -5.76 4.49
CA ILE A 31 7.29 -4.68 4.83
C ILE A 31 6.58 -3.82 5.89
N THR A 32 7.27 -3.55 6.99
CA THR A 32 6.81 -2.63 8.03
C THR A 32 7.59 -1.33 7.92
N LEU A 33 6.89 -0.23 7.66
CA LEU A 33 7.44 1.11 7.66
C LEU A 33 7.19 1.72 9.04
N THR A 34 8.23 1.95 9.83
CA THR A 34 8.11 2.61 11.13
C THR A 34 8.26 4.11 10.97
N ILE A 35 7.17 4.83 11.23
CA ILE A 35 7.11 6.28 11.15
C ILE A 35 7.38 6.86 12.53
N THR A 36 8.59 7.37 12.72
CA THR A 36 9.02 7.99 13.96
C THR A 36 8.53 9.43 14.08
N THR A 37 8.67 10.21 13.01
CA THR A 37 8.46 11.65 12.98
C THR A 37 7.58 12.03 11.79
N SER A 38 6.47 12.71 12.07
CA SER A 38 5.59 13.31 11.06
C SER A 38 6.37 14.24 10.14
N GLY A 39 6.04 14.23 8.85
CA GLY A 39 6.65 15.10 7.85
C GLY A 39 8.06 14.71 7.42
N THR A 40 8.59 13.59 7.92
CA THR A 40 9.88 13.06 7.46
C THR A 40 9.67 12.12 6.30
N ASP A 41 10.57 12.20 5.31
CA ASP A 41 10.62 11.31 4.16
C ASP A 41 11.20 9.94 4.54
N TYR A 42 10.47 8.88 4.26
CA TYR A 42 10.86 7.49 4.45
C TYR A 42 11.02 6.81 3.10
N THR A 43 12.17 6.22 2.83
CA THR A 43 12.42 5.52 1.57
C THR A 43 12.19 4.03 1.72
N GLN A 44 11.58 3.42 0.72
CA GLN A 44 11.43 1.98 0.63
C GLN A 44 11.77 1.50 -0.78
N THR A 45 12.58 0.44 -0.85
CA THR A 45 12.84 -0.26 -2.11
C THR A 45 11.72 -1.26 -2.37
N LEU A 46 11.09 -1.15 -3.54
CA LEU A 46 10.04 -2.00 -4.07
C LEU A 46 10.43 -2.51 -5.46
N VAL A 47 9.76 -3.57 -5.91
CA VAL A 47 9.92 -4.10 -7.27
C VAL A 47 9.13 -3.25 -8.25
N ALA A 48 9.78 -2.79 -9.33
CA ALA A 48 9.14 -2.03 -10.41
C ALA A 48 8.02 -2.83 -11.07
N GLY A 49 6.89 -2.18 -11.40
CA GLY A 49 5.73 -2.82 -12.03
C GLY A 49 4.89 -3.71 -11.11
N GLN A 50 5.40 -4.09 -9.94
CA GLN A 50 4.69 -4.95 -8.99
C GLN A 50 3.51 -4.22 -8.34
N MET A 51 2.41 -4.94 -8.12
CA MET A 51 1.28 -4.45 -7.33
C MET A 51 1.44 -4.76 -5.84
N TYR A 52 1.02 -3.80 -5.01
CA TYR A 52 1.10 -3.87 -3.57
C TYR A 52 -0.23 -3.44 -2.95
N VAL A 53 -0.50 -3.98 -1.76
CA VAL A 53 -1.47 -3.41 -0.83
C VAL A 53 -0.73 -2.71 0.32
N ILE A 54 -1.19 -1.52 0.69
CA ILE A 54 -0.70 -0.76 1.83
C ILE A 54 -1.81 -0.47 2.82
N THR A 55 -1.48 -0.54 4.11
CA THR A 55 -2.31 -0.07 5.21
C THR A 55 -1.49 0.88 6.06
N PHE A 56 -1.89 2.14 6.12
CA PHE A 56 -1.35 3.08 7.09
C PHE A 56 -2.17 2.95 8.38
N VAL A 57 -1.55 2.56 9.48
CA VAL A 57 -2.21 2.56 10.80
C VAL A 57 -2.06 3.96 11.38
N GLY A 58 -3.13 4.53 11.91
CA GLY A 58 -3.06 5.89 12.45
C GLY A 58 -4.39 6.38 12.99
N THR A 59 -4.40 7.64 13.43
CA THR A 59 -5.63 8.31 13.85
C THR A 59 -6.54 8.58 12.64
N ALA A 60 -7.86 8.41 12.78
CA ALA A 60 -8.81 8.70 11.70
C ALA A 60 -8.63 10.15 11.18
N GLY A 61 -8.64 10.31 9.85
CA GLY A 61 -8.38 11.59 9.19
C GLY A 61 -6.89 11.90 8.95
N LYS A 62 -5.97 11.07 9.45
CA LYS A 62 -4.55 11.13 9.09
C LYS A 62 -4.30 10.41 7.77
N VAL A 63 -3.20 10.79 7.12
CA VAL A 63 -2.82 10.27 5.81
C VAL A 63 -1.31 9.99 5.74
N MET A 64 -0.97 9.01 4.91
CA MET A 64 0.35 8.79 4.38
C MET A 64 0.36 9.17 2.90
N LEU A 65 1.32 9.97 2.50
CA LEU A 65 1.57 10.43 1.15
C LEU A 65 2.70 9.59 0.55
N ALA A 66 2.67 9.34 -0.76
CA ALA A 66 3.76 8.66 -1.46
C ALA A 66 4.06 9.27 -2.83
N GLY A 67 5.32 9.13 -3.27
CA GLY A 67 5.80 9.60 -4.58
C GLY A 67 7.16 9.02 -4.96
N ILE A 68 7.50 9.06 -6.25
CA ILE A 68 8.75 8.49 -6.80
C ILE A 68 9.99 9.40 -6.78
N THR A 69 9.84 10.70 -6.51
CA THR A 69 10.94 11.69 -6.52
C THR A 69 11.22 12.32 -5.16
N GLY A 70 10.59 11.82 -4.09
CA GLY A 70 10.54 12.43 -2.76
C GLY A 70 9.12 12.87 -2.40
N VAL A 71 8.78 12.86 -1.12
CA VAL A 71 7.53 13.41 -0.61
C VAL A 71 7.88 14.50 0.38
N THR A 72 7.57 15.73 0.00
CA THR A 72 7.51 16.82 0.96
C THR A 72 6.09 17.30 0.91
N SER A 73 5.44 17.41 2.07
CA SER A 73 4.05 17.89 2.26
C SER A 73 3.75 19.26 1.65
N THR A 74 4.74 19.88 1.00
CA THR A 74 4.71 21.15 0.28
C THR A 74 5.04 21.06 -1.22
N ALA A 75 5.37 19.89 -1.81
CA ALA A 75 5.83 19.76 -3.20
C ALA A 75 4.92 18.94 -4.13
N ALA A 76 5.02 19.22 -5.44
CA ALA A 76 4.17 18.75 -6.54
C ALA A 76 4.29 17.25 -6.92
N ASN A 77 4.83 16.40 -6.05
CA ASN A 77 5.17 15.00 -6.38
C ASN A 77 4.35 13.97 -5.59
N VAL A 78 3.23 14.38 -4.98
CA VAL A 78 2.29 13.47 -4.32
C VAL A 78 1.52 12.71 -5.39
N GLU A 79 1.90 11.44 -5.61
CA GLU A 79 1.27 10.56 -6.60
C GLU A 79 0.18 9.69 -5.97
N TRP A 80 0.33 9.35 -4.68
CA TRP A 80 -0.66 8.57 -3.93
C TRP A 80 -0.92 9.14 -2.53
N ILE A 81 -2.16 8.95 -2.07
CA ILE A 81 -2.63 9.33 -0.74
C ILE A 81 -3.31 8.11 -0.11
N PHE A 82 -2.84 7.69 1.05
CA PHE A 82 -3.33 6.55 1.81
C PHE A 82 -3.91 7.04 3.13
N MET A 83 -5.24 7.01 3.28
CA MET A 83 -5.89 7.34 4.55
C MET A 83 -5.59 6.30 5.63
N ALA A 84 -5.57 6.75 6.88
CA ALA A 84 -5.39 5.89 8.03
C ALA A 84 -6.51 4.83 8.12
N ASN A 85 -6.10 3.60 8.47
CA ASN A 85 -6.94 2.43 8.71
C ASN A 85 -7.73 1.95 7.48
N VAL A 86 -7.25 2.26 6.27
CA VAL A 86 -7.83 1.80 5.01
C VAL A 86 -6.76 1.07 4.20
N ASN A 87 -7.16 -0.02 3.54
CA ASN A 87 -6.31 -0.75 2.61
C ASN A 87 -6.38 -0.11 1.22
N TYR A 88 -5.23 0.23 0.66
CA TYR A 88 -5.12 0.74 -0.71
C TYR A 88 -4.25 -0.18 -1.55
N ILE A 89 -4.66 -0.39 -2.80
CA ILE A 89 -3.87 -1.11 -3.79
C ILE A 89 -3.22 -0.09 -4.72
N PHE A 90 -1.93 -0.22 -4.93
CA PHE A 90 -1.19 0.59 -5.90
C PHE A 90 -0.20 -0.27 -6.68
N ARG A 91 0.20 0.23 -7.85
CA ARG A 91 1.23 -0.40 -8.68
C ARG A 91 2.46 0.49 -8.69
N MET A 92 3.61 -0.10 -8.41
CA MET A 92 4.88 0.61 -8.56
C MET A 92 5.09 0.93 -10.05
N PRO A 93 5.44 2.19 -10.43
CA PRO A 93 5.71 2.52 -11.81
C PRO A 93 6.81 1.64 -12.41
N PHE A 94 6.67 1.31 -13.70
CA PHE A 94 7.71 0.58 -14.42
C PHE A 94 9.01 1.37 -14.45
N GLY A 95 10.14 0.70 -14.26
CA GLY A 95 11.47 1.33 -14.22
C GLY A 95 11.78 2.12 -12.95
N LYS A 96 10.90 2.12 -11.94
CA LYS A 96 11.14 2.76 -10.64
C LYS A 96 11.13 1.73 -9.53
N THR A 97 12.12 1.78 -8.64
CA THR A 97 12.30 0.82 -7.55
C THR A 97 12.33 1.47 -6.17
N THR A 98 12.36 2.80 -6.09
CA THR A 98 12.33 3.54 -4.82
C THR A 98 11.03 4.29 -4.74
N LEU A 99 10.30 4.10 -3.64
CA LEU A 99 9.15 4.90 -3.27
C LEU A 99 9.44 5.65 -1.98
N TYR A 100 9.06 6.92 -1.96
CA TYR A 100 9.16 7.78 -0.80
C TYR A 100 7.79 7.83 -0.12
N PHE A 101 7.78 7.85 1.20
CA PHE A 101 6.58 7.90 2.03
C PHE A 101 6.74 9.00 3.07
N GLU A 102 5.67 9.75 3.30
CA GLU A 102 5.60 10.75 4.38
C GLU A 102 4.25 10.59 5.07
N ALA A 103 4.20 10.56 6.39
CA ALA A 103 2.94 10.61 7.12
C ALA A 103 2.78 11.92 7.88
N ASN A 104 1.53 12.37 8.04
CA ASN A 104 1.19 13.54 8.86
C ASN A 104 0.88 13.18 10.33
N GLU A 105 1.48 12.08 10.80
CA GLU A 105 1.40 11.54 12.14
C GLU A 105 2.73 10.85 12.52
N SER A 106 3.13 10.99 13.78
CA SER A 106 4.36 10.42 14.34
C SER A 106 4.08 9.13 15.11
N SER A 107 5.12 8.34 15.40
CA SER A 107 5.07 7.15 16.26
C SER A 107 4.01 6.12 15.82
N THR A 108 3.97 5.85 14.52
CA THR A 108 3.01 4.91 13.91
C THR A 108 3.68 3.99 12.89
N VAL A 109 2.90 3.14 12.23
CA VAL A 109 3.38 2.16 11.26
C VAL A 109 2.52 2.11 10.01
N ALA A 110 3.14 1.76 8.88
CA ALA A 110 2.44 1.29 7.70
C ALA A 110 2.90 -0.11 7.31
N TYR A 111 1.99 -0.91 6.78
CA TYR A 111 2.26 -2.26 6.30
C TYR A 111 2.08 -2.32 4.80
N VAL A 112 3.14 -2.69 4.08
CA VAL A 112 3.13 -2.88 2.62
C VAL A 112 3.33 -4.36 2.32
N ARG A 113 2.54 -4.93 1.42
CA ARG A 113 2.60 -6.35 1.04
C ARG A 113 2.49 -6.47 -0.48
N LYS A 114 3.30 -7.34 -1.10
CA LYS A 114 3.16 -7.65 -2.53
C LYS A 114 1.88 -8.41 -2.74
N LEU A 115 1.13 -8.10 -3.80
CA LEU A 115 0.03 -8.94 -4.26
C LEU A 115 0.56 -10.03 -5.18
N ALA A 116 -0.05 -11.22 -5.10
CA ALA A 116 0.17 -12.27 -6.10
C ALA A 116 -0.26 -11.76 -7.49
N GLU A 117 0.40 -12.27 -8.53
CA GLU A 117 0.07 -11.95 -9.93
C GLU A 117 -1.22 -12.63 -10.40
#